data_AF-A0A1F9DV05-F1
#
_entry.id   AF-A0A1F9DV05-F1
#
_cell.length_a   1.000
_cell.length_b   1.000
_cell.length_c   1.000
_cell.angle_alpha   90.00
_cell.angle_beta   90.00
_cell.angle_gamma   90.00
#
_symmetry.space_group_name_H-M   'P 1'
#
loop_
_entity.id
_entity.type
_entity.pdbx_description
1 polymer ?
#
loop_
_entity_poly.entity_id
_entity_poly.type
_entity_poly.pdbx_seq_one_letter_code
_entity_poly.pdbx_strand_id
1 'polypeptide(L)'
;MDQLATKTLAEIYLRQGYLQEAFEIFKALAEKDPRDIEIQKRLGELREKLHPPPVHLPYPHTKEDKIHHLEKWLENIRKRGKN
;
A
#
# COMPACT_ATOMS: atom_id res chain seq x y z
N MET A 1 -17.04 21.55 -7.70
CA MET A 1 -17.92 20.37 -7.68
C MET A 1 -17.92 19.87 -6.24
N ASP A 2 -18.82 20.36 -5.38
CA ASP A 2 -19.07 19.72 -4.09
C ASP A 2 -19.95 18.50 -4.37
N GLN A 3 -19.38 17.49 -5.02
CA GLN A 3 -20.00 16.18 -5.07
C GLN A 3 -20.09 15.73 -3.62
N LEU A 4 -21.29 15.32 -3.20
CA LEU A 4 -21.61 14.82 -1.86
C LEU A 4 -20.69 13.64 -1.51
N ALA A 5 -19.48 13.95 -1.08
CA ALA A 5 -18.52 13.00 -0.55
C ALA A 5 -19.16 12.48 0.73
N THR A 6 -19.66 11.26 0.67
CA THR A 6 -20.41 10.62 1.76
C THR A 6 -19.72 9.31 2.07
N LYS A 7 -19.68 8.94 3.36
CA LYS A 7 -19.13 7.64 3.79
C LYS A 7 -19.76 6.49 2.99
N THR A 8 -21.07 6.56 2.75
CA THR A 8 -21.82 5.57 1.96
C THR A 8 -21.27 5.42 0.54
N LEU A 9 -20.95 6.51 -0.15
CA LEU A 9 -20.38 6.45 -1.50
C LEU A 9 -19.02 5.77 -1.49
N ALA A 10 -18.14 6.15 -0.56
CA ALA A 10 -16.83 5.50 -0.41
C ALA A 10 -16.97 3.99 -0.12
N GLU A 11 -17.93 3.60 0.72
CA GLU A 11 -18.21 2.18 1.00
C GLU A 11 -18.73 1.41 -0.21
N ILE A 12 -19.51 2.04 -1.09
CA ILE A 12 -19.96 1.42 -2.34
C ILE A 12 -18.75 1.14 -3.25
N TYR A 13 -17.85 2.11 -3.42
CA TYR A 13 -16.61 1.92 -4.19
C TYR A 13 -15.74 0.80 -3.60
N LEU A 14 -15.63 0.71 -2.27
CA LEU A 14 -14.95 -0.41 -1.61
C LEU A 14 -15.54 -1.76 -1.97
N ARG A 15 -16.88 -1.89 -1.93
CA ARG A 15 -17.57 -3.15 -2.27
C ARG A 15 -17.39 -3.56 -3.72
N GLN A 16 -17.22 -2.58 -4.61
CA GLN A 16 -16.98 -2.80 -6.03
C GLN A 16 -15.50 -3.06 -6.37
N GLY A 17 -14.59 -2.91 -5.39
CA GLY A 17 -13.15 -3.11 -5.58
C GLY A 17 -12.38 -1.87 -6.05
N TYR A 18 -13.06 -0.74 -6.21
CA TYR A 18 -12.48 0.56 -6.56
C TYR A 18 -11.84 1.22 -5.33
N LEU A 19 -10.74 0.62 -4.87
CA LEU A 19 -10.05 1.04 -3.64
C LEU A 19 -9.47 2.46 -3.75
N GLN A 20 -9.06 2.87 -4.96
CA GLN A 20 -8.44 4.18 -5.19
C GLN A 20 -9.48 5.30 -5.17
N GLU A 21 -10.61 5.14 -5.86
CA GLU A 21 -11.72 6.10 -5.78
C GLU A 21 -12.29 6.20 -4.36
N ALA A 22 -12.44 5.07 -3.66
CA ALA A 22 -12.86 5.07 -2.27
C ALA A 22 -11.88 5.85 -1.37
N PHE A 23 -10.58 5.71 -1.59
CA PHE A 23 -9.54 6.42 -0.85
C PHE A 23 -9.61 7.93 -1.05
N GLU A 24 -9.77 8.39 -2.29
CA GLU A 24 -9.88 9.82 -2.59
C GLU A 24 -11.13 10.44 -1.93
N ILE A 25 -12.26 9.71 -1.89
CA ILE A 25 -13.47 10.17 -1.19
C ILE A 25 -13.25 10.24 0.32
N PHE A 26 -12.64 9.22 0.93
CA PHE A 26 -12.33 9.26 2.37
C PHE A 26 -11.31 10.35 2.70
N LYS A 27 -10.38 10.66 1.80
CA LYS A 27 -9.41 11.74 1.96
C LYS A 27 -10.10 13.10 1.95
N ALA A 28 -10.97 13.34 0.97
CA ALA A 28 -11.77 14.57 0.92
C ALA A 28 -12.69 14.73 2.14
N LEU A 29 -13.21 13.62 2.67
CA LEU A 29 -13.98 13.59 3.92
C LEU A 29 -13.11 13.93 5.14
N ALA A 30 -11.89 13.39 5.21
CA ALA A 30 -10.93 13.70 6.28
C ALA A 30 -10.45 15.15 6.26
N GLU A 31 -10.38 15.78 5.08
CA GLU A 31 -10.07 17.21 4.96
C GLU A 31 -11.20 18.07 5.53
N LYS A 32 -12.45 17.63 5.41
CA LYS A 32 -13.63 18.31 5.98
C LYS A 32 -13.79 18.03 7.49
N ASP A 33 -13.59 16.78 7.91
CA ASP A 33 -13.63 16.38 9.31
C ASP A 33 -12.39 15.55 9.69
N PRO A 34 -11.29 16.21 10.10
CA PRO A 34 -10.06 15.52 10.45
C PRO A 34 -10.13 14.79 11.81
N ARG A 35 -11.20 14.98 12.57
CA ARG A 35 -11.39 14.37 13.91
C ARG A 35 -12.16 13.05 13.85
N ASP A 36 -12.75 12.71 12.71
CA ASP A 36 -13.45 11.45 12.51
C ASP A 36 -12.46 10.27 12.47
N ILE A 37 -12.39 9.57 13.60
CA ILE A 37 -11.51 8.42 13.81
C ILE A 37 -11.83 7.28 12.82
N GLU A 38 -13.10 7.12 12.44
CA GLU A 38 -13.52 6.07 11.52
C GLU A 38 -12.98 6.34 10.10
N ILE A 39 -13.00 7.59 9.65
CA ILE A 39 -12.40 7.99 8.36
C ILE A 39 -10.89 7.74 8.38
N GLN A 40 -10.21 8.16 9.45
CA GLN A 40 -8.76 7.96 9.59
C GLN A 40 -8.38 6.47 9.57
N LYS A 41 -9.18 5.63 10.25
CA LYS A 41 -8.98 4.17 10.25
C LYS A 41 -9.16 3.59 8.84
N ARG A 42 -10.25 3.93 8.15
CA ARG A 42 -10.54 3.47 6.78
C ARG A 42 -9.43 3.88 5.80
N LEU A 43 -8.91 5.11 5.92
CA LEU A 43 -7.78 5.59 5.12
C LEU A 43 -6.51 4.78 5.38
N GLY A 44 -6.24 4.41 6.64
CA GLY A 44 -5.14 3.53 6.99
C GLY A 44 -5.23 2.17 6.30
N GLU A 45 -6.37 1.49 6.45
CA GLU A 45 -6.62 0.18 5.84
C GLU A 45 -6.53 0.23 4.30
N LEU A 46 -7.07 1.30 3.71
CA LEU A 46 -7.00 1.51 2.26
C LEU A 46 -5.57 1.75 1.78
N ARG A 47 -4.78 2.52 2.53
CA ARG A 47 -3.38 2.77 2.20
C ARG A 47 -2.56 1.48 2.21
N GLU A 48 -2.78 0.60 3.18
CA GLU A 48 -2.12 -0.71 3.22
C GLU A 48 -2.52 -1.62 2.05
N LYS A 49 -3.78 -1.54 1.60
CA LYS A 49 -4.25 -2.32 0.44
C LYS A 49 -3.78 -1.77 -0.90
N LEU A 50 -3.76 -0.44 -1.06
CA LEU A 50 -3.33 0.25 -2.28
C LEU A 50 -1.81 0.21 -2.44
N HIS A 51 -1.10 0.35 -1.32
CA HIS A 51 0.34 0.24 -1.26
C HIS A 51 0.66 -0.90 -0.29
N PRO A 52 0.60 -2.17 -0.75
CA PRO A 52 1.14 -3.25 0.06
C PRO A 52 2.55 -2.82 0.46
N PRO A 53 2.90 -2.86 1.77
CA PRO A 53 4.27 -2.58 2.16
C PRO A 53 5.15 -3.42 1.24
N PRO A 54 6.18 -2.83 0.60
CA PRO A 54 7.08 -3.62 -0.22
C PRO A 54 7.48 -4.77 0.68
N VAL A 55 7.07 -5.98 0.27
CA VAL A 55 7.23 -7.22 1.04
C VAL A 55 8.60 -7.11 1.67
N HIS A 56 8.67 -7.10 3.01
CA HIS A 56 9.93 -7.05 3.77
C HIS A 56 10.71 -8.34 3.46
N LEU A 57 11.20 -8.47 2.23
CA LEU A 57 12.51 -9.01 1.99
C LEU A 57 13.45 -8.06 2.74
N PRO A 58 14.41 -8.55 3.53
CA PRO A 58 15.39 -7.69 4.18
C PRO A 58 16.06 -6.87 3.09
N TYR A 59 15.62 -5.63 2.90
CA TYR A 59 16.16 -4.73 1.90
C TYR A 59 17.38 -4.10 2.53
N PRO A 60 18.57 -4.38 1.99
CA PRO A 60 19.79 -3.87 2.58
C PRO A 60 19.82 -2.35 2.51
N HIS A 61 19.96 -1.71 3.67
CA HIS A 61 19.93 -0.24 3.82
C HIS A 61 21.24 0.42 3.38
N THR A 62 22.27 -0.36 3.05
CA THR A 62 23.57 0.11 2.56
C THR A 62 23.92 -0.54 1.22
N LYS A 63 24.70 0.19 0.40
CA LYS A 63 25.14 -0.31 -0.92
C LYS A 63 25.96 -1.60 -0.79
N GLU A 64 26.72 -1.75 0.29
CA GLU A 64 27.53 -2.94 0.57
C GLU A 64 26.69 -4.18 0.88
N ASP A 65 25.58 -4.01 1.59
CA ASP A 65 24.72 -5.13 1.99
C ASP A 65 23.86 -5.61 0.79
N LYS A 66 23.58 -4.70 -0.17
CA LYS A 66 23.01 -5.03 -1.50
C LYS A 66 23.92 -5.90 -2.35
N ILE A 67 25.22 -5.63 -2.35
CA ILE A 67 26.19 -6.42 -3.11
C ILE A 67 26.27 -7.82 -2.53
N HIS A 68 26.38 -7.97 -1.21
CA HIS A 68 26.44 -9.29 -0.57
C HIS A 68 25.19 -10.13 -0.80
N HIS A 69 23.98 -9.54 -0.73
CA HIS A 69 22.75 -10.26 -1.02
C HIS A 69 22.62 -10.67 -2.49
N LEU A 70 23.06 -9.81 -3.42
CA LEU A 70 23.03 -10.12 -4.85
C LEU A 70 24.02 -11.23 -5.19
N GLU A 71 25.23 -11.20 -4.65
CA GLU A 71 26.23 -12.26 -4.82
C GLU A 71 25.69 -13.60 -4.31
N LYS A 72 25.08 -13.61 -3.12
CA LYS A 72 24.47 -14.83 -2.54
C LYS A 72 23.31 -15.37 -3.38
N TRP A 73 22.53 -14.49 -4.00
CA TRP A 73 21.45 -14.88 -4.91
C TRP A 73 21.98 -15.44 -6.24
N LEU A 74 23.00 -14.80 -6.83
CA LEU A 74 23.67 -15.28 -8.04
C LEU A 74 24.32 -16.66 -7.83
N GLU A 75 24.93 -16.88 -6.67
CA GLU A 75 25.54 -18.16 -6.32
C GLU A 75 24.49 -19.29 -6.24
N ASN A 76 23.32 -19.00 -5.66
CA ASN A 76 22.22 -19.95 -5.57
C ASN A 76 21.61 -20.30 -6.93
N ILE A 77 21.49 -19.32 -7.83
CA ILE A 77 21.02 -19.54 -9.22
C ILE A 77 22.02 -20.38 -10.00
N ARG A 78 23.32 -20.04 -9.91
CA ARG A 78 24.39 -20.79 -10.55
C ARG A 78 24.45 -22.24 -10.06
N LYS A 79 24.17 -22.48 -8.77
CA LYS A 79 24.08 -23.82 -8.19
C LYS A 79 22.89 -24.62 -8.74
N ARG A 80 21.73 -23.96 -8.94
CA ARG A 80 20.55 -24.62 -9.53
C ARG A 80 20.69 -24.93 -11.02
N GLY A 81 21.48 -24.16 -11.77
CA GLY A 81 21.73 -24.43 -13.19
C GLY A 81 22.75 -25.55 -13.47
N LYS A 82 23.31 -26.19 -12.43
CA LYS A 82 24.32 -27.26 -12.54
C LYS A 82 23.78 -28.65 -12.11
N ASN A 83 22.47 -28.77 -11.90
CA ASN A 83 21.74 -30.02 -11.70
C ASN A 83 20.69 -30.18 -12.79
#